data_AF-A0A382DMW1-F1
#
_entry.id   AF-A0A382DMW1-F1
#
_cell.length_a   1.000
_cell.length_b   1.000
_cell.length_c   1.000
_cell.angle_alpha   90.00
_cell.angle_beta   90.00
_cell.angle_gamma   90.00
#
_symmetry.space_group_name_H-M   'P 1'
#
loop_
_entity.id
_entity.type
_entity.pdbx_description
1 polymer ?
#
loop_
_entity_poly.entity_id
_entity_poly.type
_entity_poly.pdbx_seq_one_letter_code
_entity_poly.pdbx_strand_id
1 'polypeptide(L)'
;MLPCIWGVLAACNSINELKDNLFLIVLFIFGSIIMRSAGCIINDIFDRNFDKKVNRTTLRPLAKGTISMLNAYICFIFLSLLGLSILLSLEKLSIII
;
A
#
# COMPACT_ATOMS: atom_id res chain seq x y z
N MET A 1 4.77 6.73 2.35
CA MET A 1 4.42 8.14 2.59
C MET A 1 5.63 9.05 2.61
N LEU A 2 6.51 9.01 3.64
CA LEU A 2 7.65 9.93 3.75
C LEU A 2 8.58 9.92 2.51
N PRO A 3 8.98 8.76 1.95
CA PRO A 3 9.81 8.75 0.75
C PRO A 3 9.12 9.37 -0.47
N CYS A 4 7.80 9.19 -0.60
CA CYS A 4 7.02 9.73 -1.72
C CYS A 4 6.97 11.26 -1.68
N ILE A 5 6.74 11.83 -0.49
CA ILE A 5 6.71 13.28 -0.29
C ILE A 5 8.10 13.88 -0.57
N TRP A 6 9.16 13.25 -0.06
CA TRP A 6 10.53 13.67 -0.34
C TRP A 6 10.85 13.63 -1.84
N GLY A 7 10.39 12.60 -2.56
CA GLY A 7 10.56 12.51 -4.01
C GLY A 7 9.90 13.68 -4.76
N VAL A 8 8.66 14.04 -4.41
CA VAL A 8 7.97 15.17 -5.03
C VAL A 8 8.65 16.49 -4.68
N LEU A 9 9.05 16.69 -3.42
CA LEU A 9 9.75 17.89 -2.99
C LEU A 9 11.11 18.06 -3.69
N ALA A 10 11.85 16.97 -3.87
CA ALA A 10 13.13 16.98 -4.57
C ALA A 10 12.99 17.25 -6.08
N ALA A 11 11.82 16.95 -6.66
CA ALA A 11 11.54 17.19 -8.08
C ALA A 11 11.01 18.60 -8.38
N CYS A 12 10.49 19.32 -7.37
CA CYS A 12 9.94 20.68 -7.54
C CYS A 12 11.03 21.74 -7.34
N ASN A 13 11.13 22.70 -8.26
CA ASN A 13 12.07 23.82 -8.18
C ASN A 13 11.45 25.10 -7.61
N SER A 14 10.12 25.15 -7.47
CA SER A 14 9.40 26.30 -6.94
C SER A 14 8.18 25.91 -6.11
N ILE A 15 7.69 26.84 -5.28
CA ILE A 15 6.47 26.67 -4.49
C ILE A 15 5.22 26.60 -5.38
N ASN A 16 5.24 27.24 -6.56
CA ASN A 16 4.13 27.19 -7.50
C ASN A 16 4.02 25.79 -8.13
N GLU A 17 5.14 25.20 -8.54
CA GLU A 17 5.17 23.79 -9.00
C GLU A 17 4.70 22.82 -7.92
N LEU A 18 5.01 23.09 -6.65
CA LEU A 18 4.51 22.26 -5.55
C LEU A 18 2.98 22.35 -5.42
N LYS A 19 2.40 23.55 -5.61
CA LYS A 19 0.95 23.75 -5.59
C LYS A 19 0.27 23.03 -6.75
N ASP A 20 0.85 23.12 -7.93
CA ASP A 20 0.33 22.45 -9.12
C ASP A 20 0.35 20.91 -8.97
N ASN A 21 1.33 20.39 -8.20
CA ASN A 21 1.48 18.96 -7.90
C ASN A 21 0.77 18.48 -6.62
N LEU A 22 -0.07 19.31 -5.97
CA LEU A 22 -0.79 18.91 -4.74
C LEU A 22 -1.64 17.65 -4.95
N PHE A 23 -2.27 17.53 -6.12
CA PHE A 23 -3.08 16.35 -6.45
C PHE A 23 -2.24 15.07 -6.45
N LEU A 24 -1.01 15.12 -6.98
CA LEU A 24 -0.09 13.99 -7.02
C LEU A 24 0.40 13.60 -5.61
N ILE A 25 0.64 14.59 -4.74
CA ILE A 25 0.96 14.34 -3.32
C ILE A 25 -0.17 13.58 -2.63
N VAL A 26 -1.42 13.99 -2.85
CA VAL A 26 -2.61 13.32 -2.30
C VAL A 26 -2.69 11.88 -2.80
N LEU A 27 -2.53 11.66 -4.10
CA LEU A 27 -2.52 10.31 -4.69
C LEU A 27 -1.43 9.42 -4.07
N PHE A 28 -0.22 9.94 -3.86
CA PHE A 28 0.86 9.18 -3.23
C PHE A 28 0.63 8.89 -1.74
N ILE A 29 0.00 9.81 -1.01
CA ILE A 29 -0.37 9.55 0.38
C ILE A 29 -1.35 8.38 0.44
N PHE A 30 -2.47 8.45 -0.28
CA PHE A 30 -3.48 7.40 -0.31
C PHE A 30 -2.93 6.10 -0.88
N GLY A 31 -2.24 6.15 -2.01
CA GLY A 31 -1.62 4.98 -2.64
C GLY A 31 -0.63 4.28 -1.70
N SER A 32 0.17 5.04 -0.95
CA SER A 32 1.12 4.46 0.01
C SER A 32 0.44 3.78 1.20
N ILE A 33 -0.69 4.31 1.68
CA ILE A 33 -1.48 3.69 2.76
C ILE A 33 -2.10 2.39 2.26
N ILE A 34 -2.76 2.44 1.09
CA ILE A 34 -3.46 1.29 0.50
C ILE A 34 -2.47 0.16 0.19
N MET A 35 -1.34 0.47 -0.46
CA MET A 35 -0.33 -0.56 -0.79
C MET A 35 0.42 -1.09 0.43
N ARG A 36 0.62 -0.28 1.47
CA ARG A 36 1.18 -0.78 2.73
C ARG A 36 0.23 -1.79 3.38
N SER A 37 -1.06 -1.48 3.44
CA SER A 37 -2.07 -2.39 3.97
C SER A 37 -2.17 -3.69 3.17
N ALA A 38 -2.19 -3.59 1.83
CA ALA A 38 -2.20 -4.78 0.96
C ALA A 38 -0.94 -5.64 1.16
N GLY A 39 0.23 -5.01 1.25
CA GLY A 39 1.51 -5.66 1.56
C GLY A 39 1.51 -6.38 2.90
N CYS A 40 0.93 -5.77 3.94
CA CYS A 40 0.79 -6.42 5.24
C CYS A 40 -0.13 -7.63 5.18
N ILE A 41 -1.27 -7.56 4.46
CA ILE A 41 -2.21 -8.67 4.34
C ILE A 41 -1.58 -9.85 3.62
N ILE A 42 -0.88 -9.62 2.50
CA ILE A 42 -0.25 -10.71 1.75
C ILE A 42 0.90 -11.35 2.55
N ASN A 43 1.64 -10.55 3.31
CA ASN A 43 2.65 -11.07 4.23
C ASN A 43 2.01 -11.93 5.32
N ASP A 44 0.91 -11.48 5.93
CA ASP A 44 0.19 -12.27 6.94
C ASP A 44 -0.39 -13.58 6.36
N ILE A 45 -0.79 -13.58 5.08
CA ILE A 45 -1.24 -14.77 4.36
C ILE A 45 -0.10 -15.80 4.22
N PHE A 46 1.09 -15.35 3.81
CA PHE A 46 2.26 -16.21 3.63
C PHE A 46 2.86 -16.67 4.97
N ASP A 47 2.93 -15.77 5.94
CA ASP A 47 3.55 -16.01 7.25
C ASP A 47 2.65 -16.82 8.19
N ARG A 48 1.37 -17.00 7.88
CA ARG A 48 0.37 -17.67 8.75
C ARG A 48 0.87 -18.95 9.43
N ASN A 49 1.52 -19.84 8.69
CA ASN A 49 1.97 -21.13 9.23
C ASN A 49 3.21 -21.00 10.11
N PHE A 50 4.05 -20.01 9.83
CA PHE A 50 5.23 -19.69 10.62
C PHE A 50 4.85 -18.91 11.88
N ASP A 51 3.95 -17.93 11.77
CA ASP A 51 3.46 -17.10 12.87
C ASP A 51 2.77 -17.92 13.97
N LYS A 52 2.12 -19.04 13.61
CA LYS A 52 1.57 -19.99 14.59
C LYS A 52 2.62 -20.63 15.50
N LYS A 53 3.89 -20.67 15.07
CA LYS A 53 5.00 -21.32 15.80
C LYS A 53 5.82 -20.32 16.63
N VAL A 54 5.54 -19.02 16.54
CA VAL A 54 6.32 -17.96 17.19
C VAL A 54 5.47 -17.27 18.25
N ASN A 55 5.85 -17.39 19.53
CA ASN A 55 5.09 -16.84 20.66
C ASN A 55 4.69 -15.36 20.52
N ARG A 56 5.49 -14.55 19.82
CA ARG A 56 5.20 -13.12 19.57
C ARG A 56 4.08 -12.90 18.54
N THR A 57 3.95 -13.77 17.54
CA THR A 57 3.03 -13.58 16.39
C THR A 57 1.88 -14.58 16.33
N THR A 58 1.80 -15.52 17.28
CA THR A 58 0.67 -16.45 17.45
C THR A 58 -0.68 -15.75 17.61
N LEU A 59 -0.69 -14.52 18.13
CA LEU A 59 -1.90 -13.70 18.32
C LEU A 59 -2.37 -12.99 17.04
N ARG A 60 -1.61 -13.01 15.94
CA ARG A 60 -2.01 -12.38 14.69
C ARG A 60 -3.33 -12.99 14.19
N PRO A 61 -4.28 -12.20 13.63
CA PRO A 61 -5.61 -12.69 13.28
C PRO A 61 -5.63 -13.90 12.33
N LEU A 62 -4.77 -13.91 11.30
CA LEU A 62 -4.68 -15.01 10.34
C LEU A 62 -4.02 -16.26 10.94
N ALA A 63 -3.00 -16.08 11.79
CA ALA A 63 -2.34 -17.16 12.53
C ALA A 63 -3.29 -17.82 13.55
N LYS A 64 -4.03 -16.99 14.30
CA LYS A 64 -5.05 -17.42 15.26
C LYS A 64 -6.30 -18.00 14.60
N GLY A 65 -6.54 -17.70 13.32
CA GLY A 65 -7.69 -18.17 12.55
C GLY A 65 -8.99 -17.39 12.84
N THR A 66 -8.90 -16.19 13.43
CA THR A 66 -10.07 -15.33 13.68
C THR A 66 -10.59 -14.68 12.40
N ILE A 67 -9.75 -14.56 11.37
CA ILE A 67 -10.13 -14.12 10.02
C ILE A 67 -9.99 -15.30 9.07
N SER A 68 -10.99 -15.52 8.22
CA SER A 68 -10.93 -16.56 7.18
C SER A 68 -9.92 -16.18 6.09
N MET A 69 -9.27 -17.19 5.50
CA MET A 69 -8.33 -16.96 4.39
C MET A 69 -9.02 -16.30 3.19
N LEU A 70 -10.27 -16.68 2.93
CA LEU A 70 -11.07 -16.08 1.86
C LEU A 70 -11.24 -14.57 2.08
N ASN A 71 -11.58 -14.13 3.29
CA ASN A 71 -11.75 -12.72 3.61
C ASN A 71 -10.44 -11.94 3.47
N ALA A 72 -9.32 -12.55 3.86
CA ALA A 72 -8.00 -11.96 3.67
C ALA A 72 -7.67 -11.76 2.18
N TYR A 73 -7.92 -12.76 1.33
CA TYR A 73 -7.74 -12.63 -0.12
C TYR A 73 -8.67 -11.60 -0.75
N ILE A 74 -9.95 -11.56 -0.36
CA ILE A 74 -10.89 -10.55 -0.85
C ILE A 74 -10.39 -9.14 -0.49
N CYS A 75 -9.97 -8.93 0.75
CA CYS A 75 -9.44 -7.65 1.19
C CYS A 75 -8.16 -7.26 0.44
N PHE A 76 -7.25 -8.22 0.24
CA PHE A 76 -6.05 -8.02 -0.57
C PHE A 76 -6.40 -7.59 -2.00
N ILE A 77 -7.24 -8.36 -2.70
CA ILE A 77 -7.65 -8.04 -4.08
C ILE A 77 -8.32 -6.66 -4.15
N PHE A 78 -9.21 -6.36 -3.21
CA PHE A 78 -9.88 -5.05 -3.15
C PHE A 78 -8.88 -3.90 -3.01
N LEU A 79 -7.93 -4.00 -2.08
CA LEU A 79 -6.89 -2.98 -1.90
C LEU A 79 -5.96 -2.91 -3.12
N SER A 80 -5.61 -4.04 -3.72
CA SER A 80 -4.82 -4.09 -4.96
C SER A 80 -5.53 -3.39 -6.12
N LEU A 81 -6.83 -3.57 -6.27
CA LEU A 81 -7.63 -2.89 -7.30
C LEU A 81 -7.69 -1.37 -7.05
N LEU A 82 -7.85 -0.94 -5.79
CA LEU A 82 -7.77 0.48 -5.44
C LEU A 82 -6.39 1.06 -5.75
N GLY A 83 -5.31 0.35 -5.40
CA GLY A 83 -3.95 0.75 -5.73
C GLY A 83 -3.71 0.83 -7.24
N LEU A 84 -4.23 -0.14 -8.00
CA LEU A 84 -4.18 -0.13 -9.46
C LEU A 84 -4.95 1.06 -10.03
N SER A 85 -6.12 1.40 -9.49
CA SER A 85 -6.88 2.59 -9.93
C SER A 85 -6.08 3.88 -9.72
N ILE A 86 -5.34 3.98 -8.60
CA ILE A 86 -4.47 5.13 -8.34
C ILE A 86 -3.31 5.15 -9.34
N LEU A 87 -2.67 4.00 -9.61
CA LEU A 87 -1.59 3.89 -10.59
C LEU A 87 -2.06 4.32 -11.99
N LEU A 88 -3.25 3.89 -12.42
CA LEU A 88 -3.83 4.27 -13.71
C LEU A 88 -4.24 5.75 -13.80
N SER A 89 -4.36 6.44 -12.65
CA SER A 89 -4.62 7.88 -12.59
C SER A 89 -3.33 8.72 -12.70
N LEU A 90 -2.15 8.08 -12.70
CA LEU A 90 -0.86 8.75 -12.87
C LEU A 90 -0.48 8.88 -14.34
N GLU A 91 0.58 9.66 -14.59
CA GLU A 91 1.16 9.83 -15.91
C GLU A 91 1.58 8.50 -16.54
N LYS A 92 1.44 8.41 -17.87
CA LYS A 92 1.69 7.17 -18.63
C LYS A 92 3.10 6.63 -18.45
N LEU A 93 4.07 7.52 -18.19
CA LEU A 93 5.45 7.16 -17.88
C LEU A 93 5.53 6.24 -16.64
N SER A 94 4.76 6.52 -15.59
CA SER A 94 4.72 5.74 -14.34
C SER A 94 4.10 4.36 -14.49
N ILE A 95 3.42 4.09 -15.60
CA ILE A 95 2.80 2.80 -15.90
C ILE A 95 3.76 1.92 -16.71
N ILE A 96 4.59 2.53 -17.55
CA ILE A 96 5.48 1.85 -18.50
C ILE A 96 6.82 1.49 -17.85
N ILE A 97 7.33 2.35 -16.98
CA ILE A 97 8.66 2.27 -16.34
C ILE A 97 8.47 2.06 -14.84
#